data_AF-A0A2K2VR51-F1
#
_entry.id   AF-A0A2K2VR51-F1
#
_cell.length_a   1.000
_cell.length_b   1.000
_cell.length_c   1.000
_cell.angle_alpha   90.00
_cell.angle_beta   90.00
_cell.angle_gamma   90.00
#
_symmetry.space_group_name_H-M   'P 1'
#
loop_
_entity.id
_entity.type
_entity.pdbx_description
1 polymer ?
#
loop_
_entity_poly.entity_id
_entity_poly.type
_entity_poly.pdbx_seq_one_letter_code
_entity_poly.pdbx_strand_id
1 'polypeptide(L)'
;MTRKQRRFFLVLAFVVIKLPAAASAERVQIRGDYCYQYGDSESLLAAKEVSYAMALRKAIERYKTFVASTSVVDDFQLRKDLVETIASGYVENIEVEREDIEGRTVCTELVGYVNPEAVKDIIAKKVKILSRQRRREFGGIISNLYLKIINYKVDTDSGGNKLLRVFYQIKQSPPPGGTRMAVFCFDEEGNPIQTSFCDIVASSSFRGAFGEQTCVIPAKAVSINIRF
;
A
#
# COMPACT_ATOMS: atom_id res chain seq x y z
N MET A 1 71.04 8.28 44.92
CA MET A 1 69.56 8.15 44.89
C MET A 1 69.07 8.51 43.50
N THR A 2 69.02 7.58 42.54
CA THR A 2 67.89 6.71 42.13
C THR A 2 66.72 7.39 41.39
N ARG A 3 66.72 7.20 40.06
CA ARG A 3 65.64 6.61 39.22
C ARG A 3 64.61 7.54 38.55
N LYS A 4 64.26 7.13 37.31
CA LYS A 4 63.09 7.41 36.43
C LYS A 4 63.25 8.54 35.40
N GLN A 5 63.49 8.18 34.12
CA GLN A 5 62.50 7.80 33.07
C GLN A 5 61.94 9.04 32.35
N ARG A 6 61.69 9.09 31.05
CA ARG A 6 61.97 8.28 29.86
C ARG A 6 61.44 9.15 28.70
N ARG A 7 62.23 9.32 27.64
CA ARG A 7 61.83 9.36 26.22
C ARG A 7 60.50 10.10 25.89
N PHE A 8 60.61 11.35 25.43
CA PHE A 8 59.51 12.04 24.74
C PHE A 8 59.50 11.59 23.27
N PHE A 9 58.59 10.68 22.95
CA PHE A 9 58.41 10.09 21.63
C PHE A 9 57.46 10.97 20.79
N LEU A 10 57.91 11.34 19.58
CA LEU A 10 57.10 11.87 18.48
C LEU A 10 55.88 10.98 18.22
N VAL A 11 54.67 11.54 18.26
CA VAL A 11 53.48 10.89 17.69
C VAL A 11 52.76 11.92 16.81
N LEU A 12 53.03 11.82 15.50
CA LEU A 12 52.25 12.46 14.44
C LEU A 12 50.97 11.62 14.25
N ALA A 13 49.83 12.12 14.71
CA ALA A 13 48.55 11.43 14.60
C ALA A 13 48.03 11.47 13.16
N PHE A 14 48.09 10.33 12.46
CA PHE A 14 47.43 10.09 11.18
C PHE A 14 45.93 9.89 11.43
N VAL A 15 45.14 10.96 11.34
CA VAL A 15 43.67 10.86 11.37
C VAL A 15 43.22 10.31 10.01
N VAL A 16 43.02 9.00 9.94
CA VAL A 16 42.38 8.34 8.80
C VAL A 16 40.89 8.68 8.85
N ILE A 17 40.49 9.72 8.12
CA ILE A 17 39.09 10.05 7.89
C ILE A 17 38.49 8.89 7.09
N LYS A 18 37.73 8.03 7.77
CA LYS A 18 36.91 6.99 7.14
C LYS A 18 35.75 7.68 6.42
N LEU A 19 35.95 8.07 5.16
CA LEU A 19 34.83 8.41 4.28
C LEU A 19 33.95 7.15 4.16
N PRO A 20 32.62 7.25 4.35
CA PRO A 20 31.73 6.15 4.04
C PRO A 20 31.81 5.91 2.52
N ALA A 21 32.23 4.71 2.14
CA ALA A 21 32.14 4.27 0.75
C ALA A 21 30.65 4.31 0.37
N ALA A 22 30.29 5.20 -0.55
CA ALA A 22 28.98 5.15 -1.18
C ALA A 22 28.86 3.76 -1.82
N ALA A 23 28.02 2.91 -1.23
CA ALA A 23 27.68 1.63 -1.80
C ALA A 23 27.03 1.91 -3.17
N SER A 24 27.78 1.64 -4.24
CA SER A 24 27.22 1.67 -5.59
C SER A 24 26.17 0.57 -5.62
N ALA A 25 24.90 0.96 -5.70
CA ALA A 25 23.81 0.01 -5.80
C ALA A 25 23.99 -0.79 -7.09
N GLU A 26 24.31 -2.07 -6.96
CA GLU A 26 24.53 -2.98 -8.08
C GLU A 26 23.29 -3.01 -8.97
N ARG A 27 23.45 -2.60 -10.23
CA ARG A 27 22.37 -2.63 -11.23
C ARG A 27 22.27 -4.03 -11.80
N VAL A 28 21.05 -4.49 -12.03
CA VAL A 28 20.76 -5.81 -12.58
C VAL A 28 20.18 -5.67 -13.98
N GLN A 29 20.68 -6.46 -14.92
CA GLN A 29 20.15 -6.51 -16.27
C GLN A 29 18.78 -7.22 -16.29
N ILE A 30 17.83 -6.65 -17.02
CA ILE A 30 16.53 -7.25 -17.36
C ILE A 30 16.44 -7.41 -18.88
N ARG A 31 15.73 -8.45 -19.33
CA ARG A 31 15.57 -8.76 -20.75
C ARG A 31 14.13 -9.10 -21.07
N GLY A 32 13.64 -8.60 -22.20
CA GLY A 32 12.29 -8.86 -22.67
C GLY A 32 12.24 -9.01 -24.18
N ASP A 33 11.26 -9.81 -24.62
CA ASP A 33 11.03 -10.17 -26.01
C ASP A 33 9.53 -10.12 -26.29
N TYR A 34 9.11 -9.58 -27.43
CA TYR A 34 7.70 -9.63 -27.85
C TYR A 34 7.56 -9.57 -29.37
N CYS A 35 6.57 -10.29 -29.92
CA CYS A 35 6.20 -10.22 -31.32
C CYS A 35 4.76 -9.70 -31.44
N TYR A 36 4.58 -8.62 -32.19
CA TYR A 36 3.29 -8.00 -32.45
C TYR A 36 2.90 -8.18 -33.92
N GLN A 37 1.73 -8.76 -34.15
CA GLN A 37 1.13 -8.86 -35.48
C GLN A 37 0.11 -7.73 -35.66
N TYR A 38 0.33 -6.87 -36.66
CA TYR A 38 -0.49 -5.67 -36.88
C TYR A 38 -1.45 -5.82 -38.06
N GLY A 39 -2.60 -5.13 -37.97
CA GLY A 39 -3.65 -5.15 -38.98
C GLY A 39 -3.45 -4.12 -40.11
N ASP A 40 -4.30 -4.17 -41.13
CA ASP A 40 -4.21 -3.28 -42.31
C ASP A 40 -4.49 -1.80 -41.99
N SER A 41 -5.11 -1.52 -40.85
CA SER A 41 -5.40 -0.16 -40.35
C SER A 41 -4.27 0.43 -39.51
N GLU A 42 -3.23 -0.34 -39.19
CA GLU A 42 -2.13 0.09 -38.32
C GLU A 42 -0.86 0.36 -39.13
N SER A 43 -0.10 1.39 -38.74
CA SER A 43 1.19 1.67 -39.36
C SER A 43 2.28 0.76 -38.79
N LEU A 44 3.32 0.49 -39.59
CA LEU A 44 4.51 -0.22 -39.12
C LEU A 44 5.15 0.48 -37.91
N LEU A 45 5.13 1.81 -37.87
CA LEU A 45 5.66 2.59 -36.75
C LEU A 45 4.87 2.30 -35.46
N ALA A 46 3.53 2.31 -35.53
CA ALA A 46 2.69 1.96 -34.38
C ALA A 46 2.94 0.52 -33.93
N ALA A 47 3.12 -0.42 -34.86
CA ALA A 47 3.44 -1.80 -34.56
C ALA A 47 4.79 -1.96 -33.82
N LYS A 48 5.81 -1.20 -34.23
CA LYS A 48 7.12 -1.15 -33.54
C LYS A 48 6.98 -0.60 -32.13
N GLU A 49 6.24 0.48 -31.93
CA GLU A 49 6.00 1.07 -30.60
C GLU A 49 5.29 0.08 -29.67
N VAL A 50 4.28 -0.64 -30.17
CA VAL A 50 3.57 -1.67 -29.40
C VAL A 50 4.50 -2.83 -29.05
N SER A 51 5.24 -3.35 -30.02
CA SER A 51 6.20 -4.45 -29.81
C SER A 51 7.24 -4.08 -28.75
N TYR A 52 7.83 -2.89 -28.87
CA TYR A 52 8.79 -2.35 -27.89
C TYR A 52 8.18 -2.23 -26.48
N ALA A 53 7.00 -1.61 -26.37
CA ALA A 53 6.34 -1.41 -25.07
C ALA A 53 6.02 -2.76 -24.39
N MET A 54 5.60 -3.76 -25.16
CA MET A 54 5.29 -5.09 -24.66
C MET A 54 6.53 -5.88 -24.28
N ALA A 55 7.62 -5.77 -25.04
CA ALA A 55 8.92 -6.35 -24.69
C ALA A 55 9.43 -5.78 -23.37
N LEU A 56 9.38 -4.45 -23.18
CA LEU A 56 9.79 -3.79 -21.94
C LEU A 56 8.94 -4.20 -20.75
N ARG A 57 7.61 -4.25 -20.93
CA ARG A 57 6.68 -4.77 -19.92
C ARG A 57 7.06 -6.18 -19.49
N LYS A 58 7.31 -7.08 -20.45
CA LYS A 58 7.66 -8.48 -20.19
C LYS A 58 9.02 -8.61 -19.50
N ALA A 59 9.97 -7.73 -19.79
CA ALA A 59 11.25 -7.65 -19.07
C ALA A 59 11.04 -7.36 -17.57
N ILE A 60 10.18 -6.40 -17.25
CA ILE A 60 9.86 -6.02 -15.87
C ILE A 60 9.06 -7.14 -15.18
N GLU A 61 8.05 -7.69 -15.84
CA GLU A 61 7.17 -8.72 -15.25
C GLU A 61 7.89 -10.05 -14.96
N ARG A 62 8.98 -10.35 -15.67
CA ARG A 62 9.83 -11.53 -15.43
C ARG A 62 10.96 -11.27 -14.44
N TYR A 63 11.26 -10.01 -14.13
CA TYR A 63 12.35 -9.67 -13.23
C TYR A 63 12.08 -10.19 -11.80
N LYS A 64 13.01 -10.97 -11.25
CA LYS A 64 12.85 -11.70 -9.98
C LYS A 64 12.39 -10.81 -8.82
N THR A 65 12.97 -9.61 -8.67
CA THR A 65 12.60 -8.68 -7.59
C THR A 65 11.17 -8.16 -7.75
N PHE A 66 10.75 -7.89 -8.99
CA PHE A 66 9.37 -7.50 -9.29
C PHE A 66 8.41 -8.64 -8.94
N VAL A 67 8.70 -9.87 -9.40
CA VAL A 67 7.88 -11.05 -9.12
C VAL A 67 7.76 -11.31 -7.62
N ALA A 68 8.88 -11.33 -6.89
CA ALA A 68 8.89 -11.59 -5.45
C ALA A 68 8.16 -10.50 -4.65
N SER A 69 8.24 -9.25 -5.07
CA SER A 69 7.60 -8.12 -4.35
C SER A 69 6.12 -7.97 -4.70
N THR A 70 5.64 -8.61 -5.77
CA THR A 70 4.25 -8.53 -6.22
C THR A 70 3.48 -9.84 -6.07
N SER A 71 4.11 -10.94 -5.65
CA SER A 71 3.46 -12.25 -5.48
C SER A 71 2.35 -12.27 -4.43
N VAL A 72 2.38 -11.33 -3.48
CA VAL A 72 1.36 -11.15 -2.43
C VAL A 72 0.28 -10.13 -2.80
N VAL A 73 0.34 -9.56 -4.02
CA VAL A 73 -0.55 -8.51 -4.49
C VAL A 73 -1.57 -9.10 -5.46
N ASP A 74 -2.78 -9.36 -4.99
CA ASP A 74 -3.91 -9.91 -5.77
C ASP A 74 -4.70 -8.82 -6.55
N ASP A 75 -4.00 -7.78 -7.03
CA ASP A 75 -4.61 -6.60 -7.66
C ASP A 75 -3.98 -6.35 -9.03
N PHE A 76 -4.71 -6.72 -10.08
CA PHE A 76 -4.26 -6.62 -11.47
C PHE A 76 -3.99 -5.18 -11.92
N GLN A 77 -4.80 -4.23 -11.44
CA GLN A 77 -4.63 -2.80 -11.76
C GLN A 77 -3.34 -2.28 -11.12
N LEU A 78 -3.11 -2.60 -9.84
CA LEU A 78 -1.89 -2.23 -9.14
C LEU A 78 -0.64 -2.83 -9.82
N ARG A 79 -0.71 -4.08 -10.26
CA ARG A 79 0.40 -4.71 -10.99
C ARG A 79 0.70 -3.98 -12.30
N LYS A 80 -0.33 -3.60 -13.07
CA LYS A 80 -0.16 -2.78 -14.29
C LYS A 80 0.49 -1.43 -13.97
N ASP A 81 -0.02 -0.72 -12.97
CA ASP A 81 0.49 0.59 -12.55
C ASP A 81 1.96 0.54 -12.08
N LEU A 82 2.37 -0.56 -11.47
CA LEU A 82 3.77 -0.77 -11.05
C LEU A 82 4.69 -0.94 -12.25
N VAL A 83 4.28 -1.76 -13.22
CA VAL A 83 5.04 -1.96 -14.47
C VAL A 83 5.25 -0.62 -15.18
N GLU A 84 4.19 0.18 -15.35
CA GLU A 84 4.27 1.48 -16.02
C GLU A 84 5.18 2.46 -15.28
N THR A 85 5.14 2.47 -13.95
CA THR A 85 6.04 3.33 -13.14
C THR A 85 7.49 2.89 -13.25
N ILE A 86 7.75 1.59 -13.25
CA ILE A 86 9.12 1.08 -13.39
C ILE A 86 9.64 1.39 -14.79
N ALA A 87 8.85 1.14 -15.84
CA ALA A 87 9.20 1.42 -17.22
C ALA A 87 9.54 2.89 -17.49
N SER A 88 8.84 3.82 -16.84
CA SER A 88 8.99 5.26 -17.10
C SER A 88 10.15 5.94 -16.36
N GLY A 89 10.73 5.31 -15.33
CA GLY A 89 11.73 6.00 -14.51
C GLY A 89 12.72 5.14 -13.72
N TYR A 90 12.65 3.82 -13.83
CA TYR A 90 13.52 2.90 -13.06
C TYR A 90 14.23 1.87 -13.93
N VAL A 91 13.98 1.88 -15.25
CA VAL A 91 14.79 1.15 -16.24
C VAL A 91 15.72 2.13 -16.91
N GLU A 92 17.01 1.84 -16.86
CA GLU A 92 18.09 2.64 -17.42
C GLU A 92 18.77 1.90 -18.57
N ASN A 93 19.39 2.65 -19.48
CA ASN A 93 20.18 2.14 -20.61
C ASN A 93 19.44 1.03 -21.39
N ILE A 94 18.22 1.35 -21.84
CA ILE A 94 17.44 0.42 -22.65
C ILE A 94 18.06 0.35 -24.05
N GLU A 95 18.39 -0.86 -24.48
CA GLU A 95 18.96 -1.13 -25.80
C GLU A 95 18.13 -2.20 -26.49
N VAL A 96 17.75 -1.95 -27.75
CA VAL A 96 17.12 -2.95 -28.61
C VAL A 96 18.24 -3.79 -29.21
N GLU A 97 18.35 -5.05 -28.77
CA GLU A 97 19.36 -5.99 -29.27
C GLU A 97 18.95 -6.57 -30.62
N ARG A 98 17.64 -6.74 -30.84
CA ARG A 98 17.10 -7.32 -32.07
C ARG A 98 15.74 -6.73 -32.40
N GLU A 99 15.56 -6.36 -33.67
CA GLU A 99 14.27 -5.99 -34.24
C GLU A 99 14.12 -6.70 -35.58
N ASP A 100 13.17 -7.62 -35.68
CA ASP A 100 12.86 -8.33 -36.91
C ASP A 100 11.48 -7.93 -37.42
N ILE A 101 11.35 -7.81 -38.74
CA ILE A 101 10.10 -7.50 -39.41
C ILE A 101 9.87 -8.58 -40.47
N GLU A 102 8.85 -9.40 -40.25
CA GLU A 102 8.47 -10.48 -41.17
C GLU A 102 6.99 -10.35 -41.51
N GLY A 103 6.70 -9.93 -42.75
CA GLY A 103 5.33 -9.69 -43.22
C GLY A 103 4.62 -8.62 -42.40
N ARG A 104 3.58 -9.01 -41.64
CA ARG A 104 2.81 -8.13 -40.73
C ARG A 104 3.16 -8.34 -39.27
N THR A 105 4.34 -8.91 -38.98
CA THR A 105 4.82 -9.18 -37.63
C THR A 105 6.09 -8.40 -37.36
N VAL A 106 6.12 -7.68 -36.24
CA VAL A 106 7.30 -7.02 -35.69
C VAL A 106 7.71 -7.75 -34.42
N CYS A 107 8.94 -8.23 -34.33
CA CYS A 107 9.50 -8.83 -33.13
C CYS A 107 10.60 -7.93 -32.57
N THR A 108 10.55 -7.64 -31.26
CA THR A 108 11.54 -6.82 -30.57
C THR A 108 12.11 -7.60 -29.39
N GLU A 109 13.44 -7.65 -29.30
CA GLU A 109 14.18 -8.08 -28.11
C GLU A 109 15.00 -6.90 -27.58
N LEU A 110 14.93 -6.68 -26.28
CA LEU A 110 15.62 -5.57 -25.62
C LEU A 110 16.22 -5.99 -24.29
N VAL A 111 17.24 -5.23 -23.89
CA VAL A 111 17.85 -5.27 -22.56
C VAL A 111 17.75 -3.91 -21.91
N GLY A 112 17.74 -3.89 -20.58
CA GLY A 112 17.84 -2.68 -19.79
C GLY A 112 18.37 -3.00 -18.40
N TYR A 113 18.63 -1.98 -17.60
CA TYR A 113 19.20 -2.14 -16.26
C TYR A 113 18.29 -1.51 -15.22
N VAL A 114 18.13 -2.19 -14.09
CA VAL A 114 17.34 -1.68 -12.95
C VAL A 114 18.17 -1.72 -11.68
N ASN A 115 17.95 -0.77 -10.79
CA ASN A 115 18.45 -0.86 -9.41
C ASN A 115 17.46 -1.68 -8.57
N PRO A 116 17.84 -2.86 -8.05
CA PRO A 116 16.95 -3.71 -7.27
C PRO A 116 16.33 -3.02 -6.05
N GLU A 117 17.11 -2.20 -5.34
CA GLU A 117 16.64 -1.51 -4.13
C GLU A 117 15.66 -0.40 -4.50
N ALA A 118 15.94 0.38 -5.56
CA ALA A 118 15.01 1.39 -6.04
C ALA A 118 13.67 0.78 -6.50
N VAL A 119 13.71 -0.39 -7.15
CA VAL A 119 12.51 -1.14 -7.55
C VAL A 119 11.72 -1.65 -6.33
N LYS A 120 12.40 -2.21 -5.31
CA LYS A 120 11.73 -2.61 -4.06
C LYS A 120 11.06 -1.42 -3.38
N ASP A 121 11.77 -0.30 -3.28
CA ASP A 121 11.29 0.91 -2.62
C ASP A 121 10.05 1.47 -3.31
N ILE A 122 10.04 1.56 -4.64
CA ILE A 122 8.86 2.06 -5.36
C ILE A 122 7.67 1.11 -5.27
N ILE A 123 7.90 -0.21 -5.32
CA ILE A 123 6.83 -1.21 -5.11
C ILE A 123 6.27 -1.06 -3.69
N ALA A 124 7.11 -1.04 -2.67
CA ALA A 124 6.69 -0.87 -1.28
C ALA A 124 5.95 0.46 -1.07
N LYS A 125 6.42 1.55 -1.69
CA LYS A 125 5.79 2.87 -1.62
C LYS A 125 4.41 2.87 -2.30
N LYS A 126 4.27 2.31 -3.50
CA LYS A 126 2.98 2.23 -4.22
C LYS A 126 2.00 1.30 -3.51
N VAL A 127 2.43 0.14 -3.05
CA VAL A 127 1.61 -0.76 -2.21
C VAL A 127 1.20 -0.06 -0.92
N LYS A 128 2.08 0.70 -0.28
CA LYS A 128 1.74 1.48 0.92
C LYS A 128 0.76 2.61 0.62
N ILE A 129 0.93 3.36 -0.47
CA ILE A 129 0.00 4.43 -0.90
C ILE A 129 -1.37 3.84 -1.21
N LEU A 130 -1.44 2.72 -1.93
CA LEU A 130 -2.69 2.05 -2.25
C LEU A 130 -3.28 1.34 -1.05
N SER A 131 -2.50 0.78 -0.12
CA SER A 131 -3.01 0.33 1.17
C SER A 131 -3.52 1.48 2.02
N ARG A 132 -3.00 2.71 1.81
CA ARG A 132 -3.46 3.94 2.45
C ARG A 132 -4.71 4.49 1.76
N GLN A 133 -4.84 4.38 0.44
CA GLN A 133 -6.04 4.74 -0.34
C GLN A 133 -7.16 3.69 -0.17
N ARG A 134 -6.83 2.41 -0.11
CA ARG A 134 -7.72 1.33 0.36
C ARG A 134 -8.04 1.47 1.84
N ARG A 135 -7.15 2.06 2.66
CA ARG A 135 -7.51 2.57 4.00
C ARG A 135 -8.37 3.84 3.95
N ARG A 136 -8.39 4.61 2.85
CA ARG A 136 -9.40 5.67 2.63
C ARG A 136 -10.75 5.07 2.24
N GLU A 137 -10.80 3.85 1.72
CA GLU A 137 -11.95 2.94 1.91
C GLU A 137 -11.89 2.30 3.30
N PHE A 138 -11.98 3.14 4.35
CA PHE A 138 -11.88 2.75 5.76
C PHE A 138 -12.49 1.37 6.02
N GLY A 139 -11.66 0.37 6.36
CA GLY A 139 -12.03 -1.03 6.56
C GLY A 139 -13.14 -1.27 7.58
N GLY A 140 -13.43 -0.26 8.40
CA GLY A 140 -14.45 -0.26 9.42
C GLY A 140 -14.12 -1.21 10.56
N ILE A 141 -14.44 -0.81 11.79
CA ILE A 141 -14.30 -1.64 12.99
C ILE A 141 -15.23 -2.86 12.87
N ILE A 142 -16.45 -2.64 12.36
CA ILE A 142 -17.45 -3.67 12.07
C ILE A 142 -18.31 -3.20 10.89
N SER A 143 -18.92 -4.14 10.17
CA SER A 143 -19.79 -3.84 9.03
C SER A 143 -20.94 -4.83 8.97
N ASN A 144 -22.11 -4.36 8.53
CA ASN A 144 -23.19 -5.21 8.08
C ASN A 144 -23.54 -4.90 6.62
N LEU A 145 -24.70 -5.36 6.16
CA LEU A 145 -25.18 -5.10 4.81
C LEU A 145 -25.32 -3.60 4.52
N TYR A 146 -25.83 -2.82 5.48
CA TYR A 146 -26.23 -1.41 5.31
C TYR A 146 -25.14 -0.41 5.65
N LEU A 147 -24.42 -0.62 6.76
CA LEU A 147 -23.49 0.34 7.34
C LEU A 147 -22.11 -0.29 7.58
N LYS A 148 -21.13 0.60 7.71
CA LYS A 148 -19.75 0.30 8.07
C LYS A 148 -19.33 1.26 9.18
N ILE A 149 -19.08 0.75 10.39
CA ILE A 149 -18.60 1.59 11.49
C ILE A 149 -17.14 1.91 11.23
N ILE A 150 -16.81 3.17 11.00
CA ILE A 150 -15.47 3.63 10.68
C ILE A 150 -14.62 3.79 11.94
N ASN A 151 -15.20 4.37 12.99
CA ASN A 151 -14.55 4.62 14.27
C ASN A 151 -15.59 4.74 15.39
N TYR A 152 -15.17 4.62 16.65
CA TYR A 152 -15.98 5.01 17.79
C TYR A 152 -15.16 5.75 18.84
N LYS A 153 -15.83 6.52 19.68
CA LYS A 153 -15.26 7.18 20.85
C LYS A 153 -16.20 6.99 22.03
N VAL A 154 -15.65 6.73 23.21
CA VAL A 154 -16.41 6.76 24.47
C VAL A 154 -16.07 8.06 25.19
N ASP A 155 -17.08 8.88 25.45
CA ASP A 155 -17.01 10.07 26.28
C ASP A 155 -17.84 9.87 27.56
N THR A 156 -17.70 10.78 28.52
CA THR A 156 -18.58 10.84 29.71
C THR A 156 -19.33 12.16 29.67
N ASP A 157 -20.65 12.13 29.85
CA ASP A 157 -21.46 13.34 29.92
C ASP A 157 -21.37 14.01 31.30
N SER A 158 -21.94 15.22 31.41
CA SER A 158 -21.96 15.98 32.67
C SER A 158 -22.73 15.28 33.81
N GLY A 159 -23.55 14.28 33.49
CA GLY A 159 -24.31 13.46 34.44
C GLY A 159 -23.60 12.16 34.85
N GLY A 160 -22.38 11.91 34.34
CA GLY A 160 -21.62 10.69 34.63
C GLY A 160 -22.00 9.48 33.77
N ASN A 161 -22.88 9.64 32.77
CA ASN A 161 -23.18 8.57 31.82
C ASN A 161 -22.08 8.46 30.77
N LYS A 162 -21.76 7.23 30.35
CA LYS A 162 -20.84 7.02 29.24
C LYS A 162 -21.59 7.08 27.91
N LEU A 163 -21.10 7.91 27.00
CA LEU A 163 -21.64 8.12 25.66
C LEU A 163 -20.70 7.48 24.63
N LEU A 164 -21.21 6.49 23.91
CA LEU A 164 -20.56 5.93 22.74
C LEU A 164 -20.95 6.73 21.50
N ARG A 165 -20.01 7.48 20.94
CA ARG A 165 -20.13 8.10 19.62
C ARG A 165 -19.59 7.17 18.56
N VAL A 166 -20.38 6.89 17.55
CA VAL A 166 -20.06 5.96 16.47
C VAL A 166 -20.08 6.70 15.16
N PHE A 167 -18.95 6.69 14.46
CA PHE A 167 -18.82 7.23 13.12
C PHE A 167 -19.02 6.11 12.11
N TYR A 168 -19.91 6.28 11.15
CA TYR A 168 -20.24 5.25 10.18
C TYR A 168 -20.28 5.77 8.74
N GLN A 169 -20.11 4.85 7.81
CA GLN A 169 -20.30 5.05 6.37
C GLN A 169 -21.46 4.18 5.88
N ILE A 170 -22.31 4.75 5.04
CA ILE A 170 -23.45 4.07 4.43
C ILE A 170 -22.97 3.24 3.24
N LYS A 171 -23.19 1.93 3.27
CA LYS A 171 -22.91 1.02 2.14
C LYS A 171 -24.12 0.92 1.20
N GLN A 172 -25.32 0.98 1.75
CA GLN A 172 -26.61 1.01 1.04
C GLN A 172 -27.67 1.61 1.96
N SER A 173 -28.80 2.06 1.39
CA SER A 173 -29.89 2.65 2.17
C SER A 173 -30.39 1.67 3.26
N PRO A 174 -30.33 2.03 4.56
CA PRO A 174 -30.87 1.21 5.62
C PRO A 174 -32.40 1.12 5.54
N PRO A 175 -33.01 0.07 6.14
CA PRO A 175 -34.46 -0.05 6.19
C PRO A 175 -35.09 1.07 7.04
N PRO A 176 -36.40 1.35 6.89
CA PRO A 176 -37.12 2.25 7.78
C PRO A 176 -36.94 1.81 9.25
N GLY A 177 -36.46 2.72 10.10
CA GLY A 177 -36.11 2.41 11.50
C GLY A 177 -34.62 2.18 11.76
N GLY A 178 -33.77 2.17 10.72
CA GLY A 178 -32.31 2.10 10.87
C GLY A 178 -31.78 0.68 11.02
N THR A 179 -30.55 0.57 11.50
CA THR A 179 -29.92 -0.72 11.79
C THR A 179 -29.49 -0.79 13.26
N ARG A 180 -29.77 -1.93 13.90
CA ARG A 180 -29.45 -2.14 15.31
C ARG A 180 -28.03 -2.65 15.47
N MET A 181 -27.29 -2.06 16.39
CA MET A 181 -25.93 -2.43 16.76
C MET A 181 -25.90 -2.82 18.24
N ALA A 182 -25.40 -4.02 18.54
CA ALA A 182 -25.20 -4.49 19.90
C ALA A 182 -23.83 -4.04 20.43
N VAL A 183 -23.80 -3.56 21.68
CA VAL A 183 -22.61 -3.11 22.39
C VAL A 183 -22.49 -3.92 23.68
N PHE A 184 -21.62 -4.91 23.67
CA PHE A 184 -21.27 -5.70 24.84
C PHE A 184 -20.31 -4.89 25.71
N CYS A 185 -20.69 -4.64 26.96
CA CYS A 185 -19.91 -3.83 27.89
C CYS A 185 -19.27 -4.72 28.97
N PHE A 186 -18.02 -4.43 29.31
CA PHE A 186 -17.26 -5.18 30.32
C PHE A 186 -16.71 -4.24 31.40
N ASP A 187 -16.56 -4.76 32.63
CA ASP A 187 -15.96 -4.05 33.77
C ASP A 187 -14.42 -4.05 33.70
N GLU A 188 -13.76 -3.59 34.77
CA GLU A 188 -12.29 -3.53 34.88
C GLU A 188 -11.65 -4.92 34.89
N GLU A 189 -12.35 -5.90 35.45
CA GLU A 189 -11.94 -7.30 35.52
C GLU A 189 -12.24 -8.08 34.23
N GLY A 190 -12.95 -7.47 33.27
CA GLY A 190 -13.32 -8.07 31.98
C GLY A 190 -14.57 -8.93 32.01
N ASN A 191 -15.38 -8.87 33.08
CA ASN A 191 -16.67 -9.56 33.16
C ASN A 191 -17.75 -8.79 32.38
N PRO A 192 -18.68 -9.49 31.71
CA PRO A 192 -19.77 -8.84 31.00
C PRO A 192 -20.73 -8.17 32.00
N ILE A 193 -21.03 -6.90 31.79
CA ILE A 193 -21.98 -6.13 32.61
C ILE A 193 -23.38 -6.23 32.00
N GLN A 194 -23.54 -5.65 30.80
CA GLN A 194 -24.80 -5.52 30.11
C GLN A 194 -24.54 -5.28 28.62
N THR A 195 -25.43 -5.79 27.77
CA THR A 195 -25.47 -5.43 26.35
C THR A 195 -26.35 -4.20 26.16
N SER A 196 -25.78 -3.11 25.67
CA SER A 196 -26.53 -1.95 25.18
C SER A 196 -26.85 -2.12 23.70
N PHE A 197 -27.97 -1.55 23.24
CA PHE A 197 -28.32 -1.50 21.83
C PHE A 197 -28.32 -0.06 21.32
N CYS A 198 -27.72 0.13 20.15
CA CYS A 198 -27.58 1.41 19.48
C CYS A 198 -28.28 1.32 18.13
N ASP A 199 -29.43 1.96 17.99
CA ASP A 199 -30.18 2.01 16.74
C ASP A 199 -29.66 3.16 15.89
N ILE A 200 -28.94 2.82 14.81
CA ILE A 200 -28.33 3.80 13.90
C ILE A 200 -29.34 4.13 12.82
N VAL A 201 -29.95 5.31 12.95
CA VAL A 201 -30.85 5.88 11.95
C VAL A 201 -30.04 6.80 11.05
N ALA A 202 -29.78 6.35 9.82
CA ALA A 202 -28.97 7.15 8.91
C ALA A 202 -29.69 8.43 8.49
N SER A 203 -29.02 9.57 8.67
CA SER A 203 -29.51 10.90 8.24
C SER A 203 -29.54 11.09 6.72
N SER A 204 -29.01 10.13 5.94
CA SER A 204 -29.07 10.12 4.49
C SER A 204 -29.24 8.70 3.95
N SER A 205 -29.70 8.59 2.70
CA SER A 205 -29.81 7.32 1.97
C SER A 205 -28.71 7.14 0.91
N PHE A 206 -27.83 8.13 0.77
CA PHE A 206 -26.78 8.13 -0.24
C PHE A 206 -25.67 7.13 0.10
N ARG A 207 -25.41 6.20 -0.82
CA ARG A 207 -24.27 5.28 -0.72
C ARG A 207 -22.96 6.08 -0.64
N GLY A 208 -22.12 5.73 0.32
CA GLY A 208 -20.84 6.36 0.59
C GLY A 208 -20.91 7.54 1.56
N ALA A 209 -22.10 8.04 1.90
CA ALA A 209 -22.26 9.13 2.86
C ALA A 209 -21.81 8.71 4.27
N PHE A 210 -21.36 9.68 5.06
CA PHE A 210 -20.92 9.50 6.43
C PHE A 210 -21.95 10.04 7.41
N GLY A 211 -21.99 9.46 8.60
CA GLY A 211 -22.81 9.94 9.69
C GLY A 211 -22.20 9.63 11.05
N GLU A 212 -22.81 10.22 12.08
CA GLU A 212 -22.45 10.03 13.48
C GLU A 212 -23.73 9.68 14.26
N GLN A 213 -23.64 8.67 15.12
CA GLN A 213 -24.70 8.29 16.06
C GLN A 213 -24.13 8.27 17.47
N THR A 214 -24.85 8.83 18.43
CA THR A 214 -24.51 8.75 19.85
C THR A 214 -25.47 7.80 20.56
N CYS A 215 -24.92 6.95 21.42
CA CYS A 215 -25.65 5.96 22.21
C CYS A 215 -25.14 5.94 23.65
N VAL A 216 -26.05 5.71 24.60
CA VAL A 216 -25.70 5.62 26.03
C VAL A 216 -25.27 4.19 26.36
N ILE A 217 -24.15 4.05 27.06
CA ILE A 217 -23.64 2.78 27.58
C ILE A 217 -23.51 2.85 29.11
N PRO A 218 -23.47 1.71 29.82
CA PRO A 218 -23.39 1.70 31.27
C PRO A 218 -22.16 2.47 31.77
N ALA A 219 -22.32 3.31 32.80
CA ALA A 219 -21.24 4.13 33.35
C ALA A 219 -20.03 3.28 33.83
N LYS A 220 -20.28 2.05 34.29
CA LYS A 220 -19.28 1.09 34.73
C LYS A 220 -18.50 0.42 33.59
N ALA A 221 -18.89 0.60 32.32
CA ALA A 221 -18.22 -0.04 31.19
C ALA A 221 -16.82 0.54 30.97
N VAL A 222 -15.78 -0.27 31.13
CA VAL A 222 -14.38 0.13 30.91
C VAL A 222 -13.88 -0.31 29.54
N SER A 223 -14.38 -1.43 29.04
CA SER A 223 -14.15 -1.86 27.66
C SER A 223 -15.46 -2.29 26.99
N ILE A 224 -15.46 -2.25 25.65
CA ILE A 224 -16.63 -2.60 24.85
C ILE A 224 -16.27 -3.48 23.65
N ASN A 225 -17.21 -4.32 23.24
CA ASN A 225 -17.20 -5.03 21.98
C ASN A 225 -18.49 -4.71 21.22
N ILE A 226 -18.39 -4.37 19.94
CA ILE A 226 -19.52 -3.92 19.14
C ILE A 226 -19.79 -4.96 18.05
N ARG A 227 -21.06 -5.29 17.82
CA ARG A 227 -21.51 -6.18 16.72
C ARG A 227 -22.82 -5.68 16.10
N PHE A 228 -23.10 -6.13 14.88
CA PHE A 228 -24.41 -6.00 14.24
C PHE A 228 -25.18 -7.30 14.37
#